data_AF-A0A4R8LPM9-F1
#
_entry.id   AF-A0A4R8LPM9-F1
#
_cell.length_a   1.000
_cell.length_b   1.000
_cell.length_c   1.000
_cell.angle_alpha   90.00
_cell.angle_beta   90.00
_cell.angle_gamma   90.00
#
_symmetry.space_group_name_H-M   'P 1'
#
loop_
_entity.id
_entity.type
_entity.pdbx_description
1 polymer ?
#
loop_
_entity_poly.entity_id
_entity_poly.type
_entity_poly.pdbx_seq_one_letter_code
_entity_poly.pdbx_strand_id
1 'polypeptide(L)' 'MNSPFVGVPASLIVLTTDGRVQFGWIDPQTGDIRSEADGRAIPNVAGSMEWAADQAH' A
#
# COMPACT_ATOMS: atom_id res chain seq x y z
N MET A 1 6.08 17.43 -19.11
CA MET A 1 6.65 17.57 -17.76
C MET A 1 6.34 16.26 -17.06
N ASN A 2 7.32 15.37 -16.92
CA ASN A 2 7.09 14.02 -16.38
C ASN A 2 7.04 14.11 -14.86
N SER A 3 5.94 13.63 -14.27
CA SER A 3 5.80 13.54 -12.82
C SER A 3 6.91 12.63 -12.27
N PRO A 4 7.62 13.00 -11.18
CA PRO A 4 8.70 12.18 -10.62
C PRO A 4 8.23 10.84 -10.06
N PHE A 5 6.91 10.59 -10.05
CA PHE A 5 6.27 9.40 -9.48
C PHE A 5 5.96 8.30 -10.50
N VAL A 6 6.46 8.39 -11.74
CA VAL A 6 6.35 7.28 -12.71
C VAL A 6 7.22 6.12 -12.21
N GLY A 7 6.64 5.27 -11.36
CA GLY A 7 7.26 4.04 -10.86
C GLY A 7 7.04 3.72 -9.38
N VAL A 8 6.38 4.58 -8.59
CA VAL A 8 6.02 4.20 -7.22
C VAL A 8 4.72 3.38 -7.29
N PRO A 9 4.71 2.09 -6.89
CA PRO A 9 3.48 1.30 -6.85
C PRO A 9 2.46 2.02 -5.97
N ALA A 10 1.19 2.03 -6.39
CA ALA A 10 0.13 2.73 -5.68
C ALA A 10 0.15 2.39 -4.19
N SER A 11 0.20 3.42 -3.34
CA SER A 11 0.02 3.26 -1.91
C SER A 11 -1.39 2.72 -1.66
N LEU A 12 -1.49 1.66 -0.88
CA LEU A 12 -2.73 1.01 -0.51
C LEU A 12 -3.07 1.37 0.93
N ILE A 13 -4.34 1.67 1.18
CA ILE A 13 -4.92 1.52 2.51
C ILE A 13 -5.33 0.06 2.67
N VAL A 14 -4.81 -0.60 3.70
CA VAL A 14 -4.98 -2.03 3.96
C VAL A 14 -5.76 -2.22 5.25
N LEU A 15 -6.88 -2.92 5.15
CA LEU A 15 -7.74 -3.31 6.26
C LEU A 15 -7.40 -4.75 6.65
N THR A 16 -7.08 -4.98 7.91
CA THR A 16 -6.81 -6.33 8.42
C THR A 16 -7.98 -6.87 9.23
N THR A 17 -8.10 -8.19 9.34
CA THR A 17 -9.23 -8.84 10.06
C THR A 17 -9.23 -8.58 11.56
N ASP A 18 -8.11 -8.13 12.12
CA ASP A 18 -8.00 -7.65 13.51
C ASP A 18 -8.49 -6.19 13.69
N GLY A 19 -9.03 -5.58 12.63
CA GLY A 19 -9.62 -4.24 12.65
C GLY A 19 -8.61 -3.10 12.54
N ARG A 20 -7.34 -3.38 12.20
CA ARG A 20 -6.32 -2.36 12.00
C ARG A 20 -6.34 -1.81 10.57
N VAL A 21 -5.89 -0.57 10.44
CA VAL A 21 -5.65 0.10 9.17
C VAL A 21 -4.15 0.35 9.05
N GLN A 22 -3.57 -0.02 7.91
CA GLN A 22 -2.15 0.16 7.60
C GLN A 22 -1.98 0.71 6.19
N PHE A 23 -0.81 1.27 5.91
CA PHE A 23 -0.41 1.63 4.54
C PHE A 23 0.53 0.57 3.98
N GLY A 24 0.39 0.26 2.71
CA GLY A 24 1.21 -0.74 2.05
C GLY A 24 1.26 -0.59 0.53
N TRP A 25 1.89 -1.55 -0.13
CA TRP A 25 2.03 -1.62 -1.58
C TRP A 25 2.01 -3.09 -2.01
N ILE A 26 1.62 -3.36 -3.27
CA ILE A 26 1.70 -4.71 -3.84
C ILE A 26 3.11 -4.95 -4.34
N ASP A 27 3.74 -6.01 -3.86
CA ASP A 27 4.99 -6.50 -4.41
C ASP A 27 4.76 -7.06 -5.82
N PRO A 28 5.37 -6.49 -6.87
CA PRO A 28 5.15 -6.93 -8.24
C PRO A 28 5.73 -8.32 -8.53
N GLN A 29 6.65 -8.82 -7.69
CA GLN A 29 7.26 -10.15 -7.88
C GLN A 29 6.41 -11.26 -7.24
N THR A 30 5.80 -10.98 -6.08
CA THR A 30 5.10 -11.99 -5.27
C THR A 30 3.58 -11.82 -5.27
N GLY A 31 3.10 -10.61 -5.57
CA GLY A 31 1.69 -10.22 -5.41
C GLY A 31 1.30 -9.93 -3.96
N ASP A 32 2.23 -10.06 -3.01
CA ASP A 32 1.96 -9.85 -1.59
C ASP A 32 1.77 -8.36 -1.27
N ILE A 33 0.89 -8.07 -0.32
CA ILE A 33 0.79 -6.72 0.23
C ILE A 33 1.87 -6.53 1.30
N ARG A 34 2.74 -5.56 1.08
CA ARG A 34 3.87 -5.21 1.93
C ARG A 34 3.58 -3.91 2.68
N SER A 35 3.90 -3.89 3.96
CA SER A 35 3.82 -2.72 4.84
C SER A 35 4.75 -1.62 4.35
N GLU A 36 4.24 -0.39 4.28
CA GLU A 36 5.04 0.78 3.95
C GLU A 36 6.02 1.12 5.10
N ALA A 37 5.65 0.80 6.34
CA ALA A 37 6.42 1.17 7.53
C ALA A 37 7.73 0.37 7.69
N ASP A 38 7.72 -0.91 7.34
CA ASP A 38 8.83 -1.82 7.57
C ASP A 38 9.10 -2.80 6.43
N GLY A 39 8.35 -2.69 5.33
CA GLY A 39 8.49 -3.55 4.17
C GLY A 39 8.09 -5.00 4.41
N ARG A 40 7.51 -5.38 5.56
CA ARG A 40 7.11 -6.77 5.83
C ARG A 40 5.77 -7.11 5.19
N ALA A 41 5.48 -8.38 4.95
CA ALA A 41 4.17 -8.79 4.45
C ALA A 41 3.11 -8.50 5.52
N ILE A 42 1.99 -7.90 5.12
CA ILE A 42 0.88 -7.62 6.02
C ILE A 42 0.04 -8.91 6.14
N PRO A 43 -0.03 -9.53 7.32
CA PRO A 43 -0.85 -10.72 7.50
C PRO A 43 -2.33 -10.35 7.60
N ASN A 44 -3.21 -11.35 7.38
CA ASN A 44 -4.64 -11.23 7.66
C ASN A 44 -5.33 -10.06 6.96
N VAL A 45 -4.94 -9.77 5.71
CA VAL A 45 -5.61 -8.76 4.89
C VAL A 45 -7.07 -9.15 4.68
N ALA A 46 -7.98 -8.29 5.13
CA ALA A 46 -9.41 -8.38 4.89
C ALA A 46 -9.80 -7.65 3.60
N GLY A 47 -9.08 -6.58 3.26
CA GLY A 47 -9.28 -5.81 2.03
C GLY A 47 -8.20 -4.77 1.84
N SER A 48 -8.06 -4.26 0.61
CA SER A 48 -7.19 -3.13 0.30
C SER A 48 -7.81 -2.25 -0.77
N MET A 49 -7.47 -0.97 -0.75
CA MET A 49 -7.91 0.01 -1.74
C MET A 49 -6.77 0.95 -2.06
N GLU A 50 -6.67 1.36 -3.32
CA GLU A 50 -5.71 2.37 -3.74
C GLU A 50 -6.00 3.70 -3.06
N TRP A 51 -4.97 4.29 -2.48
CA TRP A 51 -5.00 5.63 -1.92
C TRP A 51 -4.46 6.60 -2.96
N ALA A 52 -5.36 7.45 -3.47
CA ALA A 52 -5.00 8.61 -4.26
C ALA A 52 -5.18 9.85 -3.38
N ALA A 53 -4.08 10.43 -2.91
CA ALA A 53 -4.12 11.75 -2.29
C ALA A 53 -3.94 12.84 -3.33
N ASP A 54 -4.89 13.77 -3.36
CA ASP A 54 -4.75 15.01 -4.13
C ASP A 54 -3.70 15.95 -3.51
N GLN A 55 -3.36 15.78 -2.23
CA GLN A 55 -2.37 16.57 -1.52
C GLN A 55 -1.66 15.75 -0.43
N ALA A 56 -0.32 15.72 -0.47
CA ALA A 56 0.54 15.24 0.62
C ALA A 56 1.17 16.46 1.31
N HIS A 57 1.20 16.48 2.63
CA HIS A 57 1.58 17.64 3.44
C HIS A 57 2.89 17.42 4.22
#